data_AF-A0AAN0MMM5-F1
#
_entry.id   AF-A0AAN0MMM5-F1
#
_cell.length_a   1.000
_cell.length_b   1.000
_cell.length_c   1.000
_cell.angle_alpha   90.00
_cell.angle_beta   90.00
_cell.angle_gamma   90.00
#
_symmetry.space_group_name_H-M   'P 1'
#
loop_
_entity.id
_entity.type
_entity.pdbx_description
1 polymer ?
#
loop_
_entity_poly.entity_id
_entity_poly.type
_entity_poly.pdbx_seq_one_letter_code
_entity_poly.pdbx_strand_id
1 'polypeptide(L)'
;MEKLVDIEKFIGKGLPIAYKKFLFEEVGENEAYEIQNSRGDLIYIYNYHDVIERNKTYTIQDVEPNYFLIGQDGDIGYFIYLHDNSDKIYSLDLGALGSLDMDEEAKDIYSLRT
;
A
#
# COMPACT_ATOMS: atom_id res chain seq x y z
N MET A 1 -9.82 7.78 -12.75
CA MET A 1 -9.84 6.49 -13.46
C MET A 1 -8.51 6.23 -14.19
N GLU A 2 -8.00 7.13 -15.04
CA GLU A 2 -6.72 6.94 -15.75
C GLU A 2 -5.52 6.68 -14.80
N LYS A 3 -5.41 7.40 -13.68
CA LYS A 3 -4.34 7.21 -12.69
C LYS A 3 -4.29 5.80 -12.10
N LEU A 4 -5.46 5.21 -11.80
CA LEU A 4 -5.55 3.83 -11.31
C LEU A 4 -5.09 2.83 -12.38
N VAL A 5 -5.42 3.10 -13.64
CA VAL A 5 -4.96 2.29 -14.77
C VAL A 5 -3.43 2.37 -14.91
N ASP A 6 -2.83 3.53 -14.67
CA ASP A 6 -1.38 3.68 -14.72
C ASP A 6 -0.67 2.91 -13.59
N ILE A 7 -1.26 2.86 -12.40
CA ILE A 7 -0.76 2.02 -11.30
C ILE A 7 -0.87 0.53 -11.68
N GLU A 8 -2.03 0.07 -12.15
CA GLU A 8 -2.21 -1.33 -12.54
C GLU A 8 -1.30 -1.73 -13.72
N LYS A 9 -1.03 -0.82 -14.66
CA LYS A 9 -0.03 -1.02 -15.73
C LYS A 9 1.39 -1.11 -15.18
N PHE A 10 1.75 -0.27 -14.21
CA PHE A 10 3.07 -0.28 -13.58
C PHE A 10 3.32 -1.63 -12.87
N ILE A 11 2.33 -2.14 -12.15
CA ILE A 11 2.44 -3.40 -11.41
C ILE A 11 2.27 -4.63 -12.33
N GLY A 12 1.54 -4.47 -13.45
CA GLY A 12 1.13 -5.58 -14.31
C GLY A 12 0.05 -6.49 -13.70
N LYS A 13 -0.56 -6.06 -12.60
CA LYS A 13 -1.61 -6.78 -11.85
C LYS A 13 -2.74 -5.82 -11.49
N GLY A 14 -3.93 -6.37 -11.25
CA GLY A 14 -5.08 -5.60 -10.78
C GLY A 14 -4.94 -5.24 -9.30
N LEU A 15 -5.40 -4.05 -8.92
CA LEU A 15 -5.47 -3.65 -7.53
C LEU A 15 -6.73 -4.23 -6.85
N PRO A 16 -6.69 -4.53 -5.54
CA PRO A 16 -7.85 -4.89 -4.75
C PRO A 16 -8.95 -3.82 -4.80
N ILE A 17 -10.21 -4.25 -4.68
CA ILE A 17 -11.37 -3.39 -4.91
C ILE A 17 -11.49 -2.33 -3.81
N ALA A 18 -11.27 -2.71 -2.55
CA ALA A 18 -11.37 -1.78 -1.42
C ALA A 18 -10.28 -0.71 -1.54
N TYR A 19 -9.05 -1.10 -1.86
CA TYR A 19 -7.96 -0.16 -2.05
C TYR A 19 -8.21 0.81 -3.21
N LYS A 20 -8.73 0.34 -4.36
CA LYS A 20 -9.08 1.24 -5.47
C LYS A 20 -10.12 2.28 -5.09
N LYS A 21 -11.16 1.89 -4.37
CA LYS A 21 -12.19 2.81 -3.89
C LYS A 21 -11.59 3.81 -2.92
N PHE A 22 -10.82 3.35 -1.95
CA PHE A 22 -10.17 4.19 -0.97
C PHE A 22 -9.22 5.23 -1.60
N LEU A 23 -8.34 4.79 -2.51
CA LEU A 23 -7.42 5.68 -3.21
C LEU A 23 -8.17 6.70 -4.09
N PHE A 24 -9.34 6.33 -4.63
CA PHE A 24 -10.16 7.23 -5.44
C PHE A 24 -11.00 8.23 -4.64
N GLU A 25 -11.69 7.75 -3.62
CA GLU A 25 -12.69 8.53 -2.89
C GLU A 25 -12.07 9.33 -1.75
N GLU A 26 -10.99 8.85 -1.13
CA GLU A 26 -10.44 9.42 0.10
C GLU A 26 -9.07 10.08 -0.11
N VAL A 27 -8.13 9.40 -0.77
CA VAL A 27 -6.75 9.90 -0.91
C VAL A 27 -6.62 10.85 -2.10
N GLY A 28 -7.03 10.42 -3.28
CA GLY A 28 -6.96 11.21 -4.50
C GLY A 28 -5.53 11.68 -4.83
N GLU A 29 -5.39 12.98 -5.10
CA GLU A 29 -4.11 13.67 -5.34
C GLU A 29 -3.66 14.47 -4.10
N ASN A 30 -4.23 14.22 -2.93
CA ASN A 30 -3.86 14.94 -1.71
C ASN A 30 -2.39 14.67 -1.36
N GLU A 31 -1.64 15.71 -1.00
CA GLU A 31 -0.22 15.59 -0.63
C GLU A 31 0.00 14.76 0.63
N ALA A 32 -0.99 14.74 1.53
CA ALA A 32 -0.95 13.93 2.75
C ALA A 32 -2.33 13.33 3.03
N TYR A 33 -2.35 12.02 3.27
CA TYR A 33 -3.48 11.32 3.85
C TYR A 33 -2.96 10.44 4.98
N GLU A 34 -3.45 10.66 6.19
CA GLU A 34 -3.00 9.97 7.39
C GLU A 34 -4.09 9.07 7.95
N ILE A 35 -3.71 7.85 8.32
CA ILE A 35 -4.55 6.91 9.07
C ILE A 35 -3.92 6.70 10.44
N GLN A 36 -4.73 6.78 11.50
CA GLN A 36 -4.34 6.24 12.79
C GLN A 36 -4.86 4.80 12.95
N ASN A 37 -3.95 3.86 13.22
CA ASN A 37 -4.33 2.46 13.47
C ASN A 37 -4.70 2.22 14.94
N SER A 38 -5.10 0.99 15.27
CA SER A 38 -5.54 0.62 16.63
C SER A 38 -4.45 0.66 17.70
N ARG A 39 -3.17 0.68 17.30
CA ARG A 39 -2.03 0.85 18.20
C ARG A 39 -1.71 2.33 18.45
N GLY A 40 -2.33 3.23 17.70
CA GLY A 40 -2.06 4.66 17.75
C GLY A 40 -0.98 5.13 16.77
N ASP A 41 -0.45 4.24 15.94
CA ASP A 41 0.55 4.55 14.92
C ASP A 41 -0.07 5.44 13.84
N LEU A 42 0.71 6.40 13.32
CA LEU A 42 0.28 7.34 12.30
C LEU A 42 0.86 6.94 10.94
N ILE A 43 0.01 6.38 10.09
CA ILE A 43 0.39 5.82 8.80
C ILE A 43 0.12 6.85 7.72
N TYR A 44 1.16 7.25 7.00
CA TYR A 44 1.05 8.08 5.80
C TYR A 44 0.70 7.21 4.59
N ILE A 45 -0.50 7.39 4.03
CA ILE A 45 -0.94 6.72 2.82
C ILE A 45 -0.58 7.57 1.59
N TYR A 46 0.03 6.92 0.61
CA TYR A 46 0.47 7.59 -0.61
C TYR A 46 -0.67 7.88 -1.58
N ASN A 47 -0.61 9.04 -2.21
CA ASN A 47 -1.47 9.39 -3.35
C ASN A 47 -1.02 8.66 -4.64
N TYR A 48 -1.72 8.92 -5.75
CA TYR A 48 -1.43 8.30 -7.05
C TYR A 48 0.01 8.47 -7.53
N HIS A 49 0.65 9.59 -7.21
CA HIS A 49 1.99 9.93 -7.67
C HIS A 49 3.04 9.24 -6.81
N ASP A 50 2.91 9.44 -5.50
CA ASP A 50 3.88 8.95 -4.53
C ASP A 50 3.88 7.43 -4.48
N VAL A 51 2.73 6.78 -4.66
CA VAL A 51 2.66 5.31 -4.56
C VAL A 51 3.52 4.63 -5.62
N ILE A 52 3.55 5.15 -6.85
CA ILE A 52 4.39 4.61 -7.92
C ILE A 52 5.87 4.93 -7.64
N GLU A 53 6.17 6.17 -7.25
CA GLU A 53 7.55 6.59 -6.97
C GLU A 53 8.16 5.75 -5.84
N ARG A 54 7.43 5.56 -4.75
CA ARG A 54 7.90 4.82 -3.57
C ARG A 54 8.13 3.35 -3.89
N ASN A 55 7.24 2.70 -4.65
CA ASN A 55 7.47 1.32 -5.08
C ASN A 55 8.70 1.17 -5.96
N LYS A 56 9.03 2.17 -6.80
CA LYS A 56 10.29 2.18 -7.58
C LYS A 56 11.51 2.38 -6.70
N THR A 57 11.46 3.34 -5.78
CA THR A 57 12.57 3.66 -4.87
C THR A 57 12.98 2.46 -4.03
N TYR A 58 12.02 1.69 -3.52
CA TYR A 58 12.27 0.48 -2.75
C TYR A 58 12.33 -0.79 -3.59
N THR A 59 12.26 -0.69 -4.92
CA THR A 59 12.30 -1.84 -5.86
C THR A 59 11.32 -2.95 -5.49
N ILE A 60 10.13 -2.59 -4.97
CA ILE A 60 9.19 -3.55 -4.33
C ILE A 60 8.85 -4.70 -5.26
N GLN A 61 8.55 -4.43 -6.54
CA GLN A 61 8.17 -5.48 -7.48
C GLN A 61 9.31 -6.44 -7.84
N ASP A 62 10.58 -6.07 -7.59
CA ASP A 62 11.73 -6.95 -7.82
C ASP A 62 11.98 -7.87 -6.62
N VAL A 63 11.80 -7.36 -5.39
CA VAL A 63 12.08 -8.10 -4.14
C VAL A 63 10.86 -8.82 -3.59
N GLU A 64 9.68 -8.23 -3.72
CA GLU A 64 8.39 -8.70 -3.19
C GLU A 64 7.29 -8.59 -4.26
N PRO A 65 7.34 -9.36 -5.36
CA PRO A 65 6.50 -9.20 -6.56
C PRO A 65 4.99 -9.39 -6.32
N ASN A 66 4.61 -9.91 -5.16
CA ASN A 66 3.22 -10.15 -4.78
C ASN A 66 2.65 -9.05 -3.90
N TYR A 67 3.47 -8.06 -3.54
CA TYR A 67 3.09 -6.96 -2.67
C TYR A 67 3.23 -5.63 -3.38
N PHE A 68 2.50 -4.65 -2.88
CA PHE A 68 2.56 -3.27 -3.35
C PHE A 68 2.54 -2.34 -2.14
N LEU A 69 3.55 -1.49 -2.03
CA LEU A 69 3.69 -0.55 -0.92
C LEU A 69 2.67 0.59 -1.09
N ILE A 70 1.84 0.83 -0.09
CA ILE A 70 0.75 1.81 -0.14
C ILE A 70 0.91 2.95 0.86
N GLY A 71 1.79 2.81 1.85
CA GLY A 71 2.04 3.82 2.86
C GLY A 71 3.17 3.42 3.80
N GLN A 72 3.48 4.30 4.76
CA GLN A 72 4.54 4.06 5.73
C GLN A 72 4.29 4.75 7.08
N ASP A 73 4.86 4.19 8.14
CA ASP A 73 5.14 4.86 9.40
C ASP A 73 6.64 4.69 9.71
N GLY A 74 7.41 5.77 9.58
CA GLY A 74 8.86 5.71 9.65
C GLY A 74 9.45 4.70 8.65
N ASP A 75 10.16 3.70 9.17
CA ASP A 75 10.78 2.61 8.40
C ASP A 75 9.84 1.42 8.17
N ILE A 76 8.62 1.44 8.73
CA ILE A 76 7.62 0.39 8.52
C ILE A 76 6.79 0.72 7.27
N GLY A 77 6.90 -0.13 6.26
CA GLY A 77 6.06 -0.09 5.07
C GLY A 77 4.74 -0.82 5.30
N TYR A 78 3.66 -0.31 4.70
CA TYR A 78 2.36 -0.97 4.66
C TYR A 78 2.04 -1.39 3.23
N PHE A 79 1.56 -2.62 3.05
CA PHE A 79 1.44 -3.29 1.77
C PHE A 79 0.05 -3.86 1.56
N ILE A 80 -0.39 -3.90 0.31
CA ILE A 80 -1.48 -4.77 -0.13
C ILE A 80 -0.92 -6.02 -0.80
N TYR A 81 -1.66 -7.12 -0.73
CA TYR A 81 -1.35 -8.33 -1.49
C TYR A 81 -2.05 -8.31 -2.86
N LEU A 82 -1.28 -8.56 -3.92
CA LEU A 82 -1.72 -8.44 -5.31
C LEU A 82 -2.29 -9.74 -5.90
N HIS A 83 -2.33 -10.81 -5.11
CA HIS A 83 -2.91 -12.08 -5.52
C HIS A 83 -4.27 -12.34 -4.84
N ASP A 84 -5.07 -13.17 -5.48
CA ASP A 84 -6.35 -13.69 -4.98
C ASP A 84 -7.41 -12.62 -4.65
N ASN A 85 -7.28 -11.41 -5.21
CA ASN A 85 -8.14 -10.26 -4.87
C ASN A 85 -8.24 -10.03 -3.34
N SER A 86 -7.16 -10.33 -2.61
CA SER A 86 -7.10 -10.07 -1.18
C SER A 86 -7.04 -8.57 -0.91
N ASP A 87 -7.97 -8.05 -0.12
CA ASP A 87 -7.91 -6.67 0.36
C ASP A 87 -7.02 -6.51 1.60
N LYS A 88 -6.47 -7.61 2.15
CA LYS A 88 -5.65 -7.59 3.37
C LYS A 88 -4.46 -6.61 3.28
N ILE A 89 -4.20 -5.98 4.40
CA ILE A 89 -3.06 -5.08 4.61
C ILE A 89 -2.00 -5.82 5.42
N TYR A 90 -0.76 -5.64 5.02
CA TYR A 90 0.41 -6.19 5.67
C TYR A 90 1.39 -5.07 6.06
N SER A 91 2.30 -5.34 6.98
CA SER A 91 3.42 -4.47 7.31
C SER A 91 4.75 -5.22 7.28
N LEU A 92 5.81 -4.47 7.00
CA LEU A 92 7.18 -4.95 7.13
C LEU A 92 8.15 -3.77 7.28
N ASP A 93 9.22 -3.98 8.05
CA ASP A 93 10.36 -3.07 8.04
C ASP A 93 10.97 -3.02 6.62
N LEU A 94 11.09 -1.82 6.05
CA LEU A 94 11.61 -1.63 4.69
C LEU A 94 13.06 -2.12 4.54
N GLY A 95 13.84 -2.16 5.61
CA GLY A 95 15.18 -2.75 5.66
C GLY A 95 15.19 -4.29 5.63
N ALA A 96 14.03 -4.94 5.79
CA ALA A 96 13.88 -6.39 5.81
C ALA A 96 13.25 -6.99 4.54
N LEU A 97 12.96 -6.17 3.52
CA LEU A 97 12.41 -6.61 2.23
C LEU A 97 13.21 -7.77 1.62
N GLY A 98 12.51 -8.80 1.13
CA GLY A 98 13.12 -10.01 0.54
C GLY A 98 13.82 -10.93 1.55
N SER A 99 13.76 -10.62 2.85
CA SER A 99 14.45 -11.37 3.91
C SER A 99 13.52 -11.94 4.98
N LEU A 100 12.44 -11.24 5.32
CA LEU A 100 11.48 -11.65 6.34
C LEU A 100 10.05 -11.65 5.77
N ASP A 101 9.20 -12.49 6.36
CA ASP A 101 7.77 -12.52 6.05
C ASP A 101 7.08 -11.24 6.57
N MET A 102 6.03 -10.80 5.87
CA MET A 102 5.22 -9.65 6.29
C MET A 102 4.18 -10.02 7.33
N ASP A 103 3.87 -9.09 8.23
CA ASP A 103 2.85 -9.25 9.27
C ASP A 103 1.47 -8.79 8.77
N GLU A 104 0.40 -9.54 9.05
CA GLU A 104 -0.97 -9.14 8.69
C GLU A 104 -1.50 -8.07 9.69
N GLU A 105 -1.93 -6.92 9.17
CA GLU A 105 -2.37 -5.77 9.95
C GLU A 105 -3.87 -5.56 9.93
N ALA A 106 -4.51 -5.80 8.78
CA ALA A 106 -5.94 -5.58 8.63
C ALA A 106 -6.53 -6.42 7.50
N LYS A 107 -7.85 -6.61 7.53
CA LYS A 107 -8.60 -7.31 6.48
C LYS A 107 -8.78 -6.48 5.21
N ASP A 108 -8.79 -5.16 5.36
CA ASP A 108 -8.85 -4.18 4.29
C ASP A 108 -8.33 -2.82 4.78
N ILE A 109 -8.15 -1.88 3.84
CA ILE A 109 -7.66 -0.52 4.14
C ILE A 109 -8.60 0.26 5.06
N TYR A 110 -9.90 -0.02 5.04
CA TYR A 110 -10.88 0.63 5.90
C TYR A 110 -10.83 0.11 7.34
N SER A 111 -10.41 -1.14 7.52
CA SER A 111 -10.22 -1.81 8.81
C SER A 111 -8.85 -1.51 9.43
N LEU A 112 -7.94 -0.88 8.68
CA LEU A 112 -6.63 -0.44 9.18
C LEU A 112 -6.78 0.76 10.13
N ARG A 113 -7.77 1.61 9.89
CA ARG A 113 -8.09 2.76 10.73
C ARG A 113 -8.98 2.39 11.92
N THR A 114 -8.78 3.09 13.03
CA THR A 114 -9.65 3.01 14.24
C THR A 114 -10.73 4.07 14.23
#